data_AF-A0A821GZE1-F1
#
_entry.id   AF-A0A821GZE1-F1
#
_cell.length_a   1.000
_cell.length_b   1.000
_cell.length_c   1.000
_cell.angle_alpha   90.00
_cell.angle_beta   90.00
_cell.angle_gamma   90.00
#
_symmetry.space_group_name_H-M   'P 1'
#
loop_
_entity.id
_entity.type
_entity.pdbx_description
1 polymer ?
#
loop_
_entity_poly.entity_id
_entity_poly.type
_entity_poly.pdbx_seq_one_letter_code
_entity_poly.pdbx_strand_id
1 'polypeptide(L)'
;VCSINNGRIKFFDINSKKCRHTVQALYSSFQQIKVWLNNCEDIVTRSYLAYRTLNKIGVMKLPGTGHPNEYDIILAHPTGVRLFDVTSCHNLLISCGEKDNCIFIWKFDMISMEKHLENKTLESNLELQKFESLFYYIQLQDASNLKIEQVISLPLITDFIRTLGIYISERQIQELYDEQCFKKNILDPYKIKIDFYETIRIYYNHFANNTLQTSIHDILKSVFNEYKLSKNSKINIHSLIQTLVRVNIFFFL
;
A
#
# COMPACT_ATOMS: atom_id res chain seq x y z
N VAL A 1 3.90 13.84 4.69
CA VAL A 1 4.95 13.11 5.43
C VAL A 1 4.73 11.62 5.27
N CYS A 2 5.76 10.83 4.99
CA CYS A 2 5.67 9.38 4.91
C CYS A 2 6.32 8.77 6.16
N SER A 3 5.66 7.83 6.83
CA SER A 3 6.26 7.06 7.93
C SER A 3 6.13 5.58 7.67
N ILE A 4 7.09 4.79 8.17
CA ILE A 4 7.05 3.35 8.09
C ILE A 4 7.10 2.75 9.48
N ASN A 5 6.05 2.01 9.84
CA ASN A 5 5.98 1.28 11.10
C ASN A 5 5.51 -0.16 10.81
N ASN A 6 6.20 -1.15 11.39
CA ASN A 6 5.80 -2.56 11.36
C ASN A 6 5.48 -3.11 9.95
N GLY A 7 6.28 -2.75 8.95
CA GLY A 7 6.07 -3.18 7.57
C GLY A 7 4.88 -2.54 6.86
N ARG A 8 4.45 -1.36 7.30
CA ARG A 8 3.42 -0.56 6.61
C ARG A 8 3.96 0.81 6.29
N ILE A 9 3.63 1.30 5.10
CA ILE A 9 3.90 2.66 4.66
C ILE A 9 2.63 3.47 4.88
N LYS A 10 2.73 4.52 5.71
CA LYS A 10 1.64 5.45 6.02
C LYS A 10 1.95 6.84 5.48
N PHE A 11 1.01 7.40 4.76
CA PHE A 11 1.07 8.77 4.25
C PHE A 11 0.24 9.67 5.15
N PHE A 12 0.87 10.70 5.69
CA PHE A 12 0.26 11.69 6.56
C PHE A 12 0.20 13.04 5.86
N ASP A 13 -0.95 13.70 6.04
CA ASP A 13 -1.12 15.09 5.69
C ASP A 13 -0.35 15.97 6.68
N ILE A 14 0.33 16.99 6.16
CA ILE A 14 1.18 17.90 6.95
C ILE A 14 0.32 18.74 7.88
N ASN A 15 -0.82 19.24 7.38
CA ASN A 15 -1.63 20.22 8.10
C ASN A 15 -2.45 19.55 9.20
N SER A 16 -3.12 18.45 8.86
CA SER A 16 -4.01 17.75 9.79
C SER A 16 -3.30 16.69 10.65
N LYS A 17 -2.07 16.30 10.28
CA LYS A 17 -1.34 15.14 10.87
C LYS A 17 -2.14 13.82 10.83
N LYS A 18 -3.22 13.76 10.03
CA LYS A 18 -4.04 12.57 9.85
C LYS A 18 -3.43 11.65 8.81
N CYS A 19 -3.59 10.35 9.02
CA CYS A 19 -3.24 9.36 8.01
C CYS A 19 -4.24 9.45 6.84
N ARG A 20 -3.72 9.54 5.62
CA ARG A 20 -4.52 9.66 4.39
C ARG A 20 -4.49 8.41 3.54
N HIS A 21 -3.45 7.59 3.70
CA HIS A 21 -3.30 6.36 2.95
C HIS A 21 -2.35 5.41 3.67
N THR A 22 -2.78 4.16 3.84
CA THR A 22 -1.98 3.08 4.42
C THR A 22 -1.78 1.98 3.38
N VAL A 23 -0.54 1.53 3.25
CA VAL A 23 -0.16 0.45 2.33
C VAL A 23 0.66 -0.58 3.09
N GLN A 24 0.29 -1.85 2.98
CA GLN A 24 1.13 -2.94 3.49
C GLN A 24 2.37 -3.04 2.62
N ALA A 25 3.53 -3.07 3.27
CA ALA A 25 4.80 -3.24 2.59
C ALA A 25 5.27 -4.69 2.76
N LEU A 26 5.99 -5.21 1.77
CA LEU A 26 6.44 -6.61 1.76
C LEU A 26 7.37 -6.98 2.93
N TYR A 27 8.06 -6.01 3.52
CA TYR A 27 9.08 -6.25 4.54
C TYR A 27 8.91 -5.33 5.75
N SER A 28 9.35 -5.75 6.92
CA SER A 28 9.11 -5.03 8.18
C SER A 28 10.19 -3.98 8.53
N SER A 29 11.39 -4.06 7.93
CA SER A 29 12.59 -3.37 8.40
C SER A 29 13.14 -2.36 7.38
N PHE A 30 12.42 -1.25 7.18
CA PHE A 30 12.91 -0.16 6.34
C PHE A 30 13.80 0.79 7.15
N GLN A 31 14.93 1.20 6.58
CA GLN A 31 15.87 2.11 7.25
C GLN A 31 15.86 3.51 6.65
N GLN A 32 15.64 3.62 5.34
CA GLN A 32 15.61 4.92 4.66
C GLN A 32 14.72 4.84 3.42
N ILE A 33 14.08 5.96 3.10
CA ILE A 33 13.16 6.13 1.98
C ILE A 33 13.57 7.38 1.23
N LYS A 34 13.54 7.31 -0.10
CA LYS A 34 13.69 8.47 -0.98
C LYS A 34 12.58 8.44 -2.03
N VAL A 35 11.87 9.55 -2.15
CA VAL A 35 10.85 9.70 -3.18
C VAL A 35 11.55 10.06 -4.49
N TRP A 36 11.29 9.23 -5.50
CA TRP A 36 11.76 9.44 -6.85
C TRP A 36 10.66 10.07 -7.68
N LEU A 37 10.87 11.33 -8.02
CA LEU A 37 10.02 12.04 -8.97
C LEU A 37 10.68 11.92 -10.34
N ASN A 38 9.95 11.34 -11.29
CA ASN A 38 10.40 11.34 -12.68
C ASN A 38 10.15 12.73 -13.26
N ASN A 39 11.17 13.32 -13.88
CA ASN A 39 11.10 14.66 -14.47
C ASN A 39 10.31 14.72 -15.80
N CYS A 40 9.56 13.67 -16.13
CA CYS A 40 8.70 13.66 -17.31
C CYS A 40 7.35 14.31 -16.96
N GLU A 41 6.80 15.06 -17.91
CA GLU A 41 5.66 15.99 -17.82
C GLU A 41 4.39 15.42 -17.13
N ASP A 42 4.29 14.10 -16.97
CA ASP A 42 3.25 13.39 -16.23
C ASP A 42 3.68 13.04 -14.79
N ILE A 43 3.91 14.07 -13.97
CA ILE A 43 4.16 13.95 -12.52
C ILE A 43 3.05 13.12 -11.83
N VAL A 44 1.84 13.14 -12.39
CA VAL A 44 0.62 12.55 -11.82
C VAL A 44 0.58 11.01 -11.94
N THR A 45 1.33 10.37 -12.84
CA THR A 45 1.16 8.93 -13.12
C THR A 45 2.38 8.05 -12.86
N ARG A 46 3.58 8.64 -12.72
CA ARG A 46 4.85 7.88 -12.70
C ARG A 46 5.80 8.31 -11.57
N SER A 47 5.28 8.50 -10.36
CA SER A 47 6.11 8.66 -9.17
C SER A 47 6.48 7.31 -8.57
N TYR A 48 7.72 7.16 -8.11
CA TYR A 48 8.21 5.94 -7.49
C TYR A 48 8.85 6.26 -6.14
N LEU A 49 8.88 5.28 -5.26
CA LEU A 49 9.47 5.38 -3.94
C LEU A 49 10.57 4.33 -3.88
N ALA A 50 11.81 4.78 -3.75
CA ALA A 50 12.94 3.91 -3.49
C ALA A 50 13.14 3.82 -1.98
N TYR A 51 13.49 2.63 -1.51
CA TYR A 51 13.76 2.38 -0.11
C TYR A 51 14.91 1.41 0.08
N ARG A 52 15.55 1.47 1.24
CA ARG A 52 16.49 0.45 1.69
C ARG A 52 16.03 -0.21 2.98
N THR A 53 16.38 -1.48 3.09
CA THR A 53 16.40 -2.23 4.34
C THR A 53 17.86 -2.44 4.75
N LEU A 54 18.12 -3.37 5.66
CA LEU A 54 19.48 -3.74 6.10
C LEU A 54 20.39 -4.17 4.95
N ASN A 55 19.89 -5.00 4.03
CA ASN A 55 20.69 -5.60 2.95
C ASN A 55 20.00 -5.57 1.57
N LYS A 56 18.76 -5.10 1.50
CA LYS A 56 17.99 -5.02 0.25
C LYS A 56 17.71 -3.57 -0.11
N ILE A 57 17.55 -3.35 -1.40
CA ILE A 57 17.03 -2.11 -1.95
C ILE A 57 15.82 -2.46 -2.78
N GLY A 58 14.79 -1.63 -2.68
CA GLY A 58 13.59 -1.81 -3.47
C GLY A 58 13.02 -0.50 -3.98
N VAL A 59 12.15 -0.65 -4.96
CA VAL A 59 11.37 0.43 -5.57
C VAL A 59 9.90 0.03 -5.53
N MET A 60 9.03 1.01 -5.26
CA MET A 60 7.59 0.86 -5.22
C MET A 60 6.93 1.96 -6.06
N LYS A 61 5.89 1.62 -6.84
CA LYS A 61 5.08 2.63 -7.55
C LYS A 61 4.22 3.46 -6.57
N LEU A 62 4.06 4.76 -6.84
CA LEU A 62 3.21 5.67 -6.07
C LEU A 62 2.05 6.24 -6.91
N PRO A 63 0.83 6.36 -6.35
CA PRO A 63 0.42 5.85 -5.04
C PRO A 63 0.32 4.32 -5.04
N GLY A 64 0.94 3.66 -4.06
CA GLY A 64 0.93 2.20 -3.96
C GLY A 64 -0.47 1.69 -3.62
N THR A 65 -0.92 0.62 -4.27
CA THR A 65 -2.16 -0.06 -3.92
C THR A 65 -1.99 -1.05 -2.78
N GLY A 66 -0.77 -1.59 -2.63
CA GLY A 66 -0.43 -2.70 -1.74
C GLY A 66 -0.27 -4.02 -2.49
N HIS A 67 -0.38 -4.00 -3.82
CA HIS A 67 -0.20 -5.18 -4.65
C HIS A 67 1.28 -5.61 -4.63
N PRO A 68 1.62 -6.91 -4.41
CA PRO A 68 3.01 -7.39 -4.35
C PRO A 68 3.84 -7.08 -5.62
N ASN A 69 3.26 -7.23 -6.82
CA ASN A 69 3.89 -6.85 -8.09
C ASN A 69 4.17 -5.35 -8.28
N GLU A 70 3.72 -4.46 -7.39
CA GLU A 70 4.10 -3.03 -7.44
C GLU A 70 5.46 -2.76 -6.80
N TYR A 71 6.08 -3.78 -6.20
CA TYR A 71 7.35 -3.72 -5.52
C TYR A 71 8.38 -4.57 -6.26
N ASP A 72 9.50 -3.95 -6.59
CA ASP A 72 10.69 -4.64 -7.06
C ASP A 72 11.81 -4.49 -6.05
N ILE A 73 12.46 -5.60 -5.71
CA ILE A 73 13.41 -5.66 -4.60
C ILE A 73 14.57 -6.56 -4.99
N ILE A 74 15.78 -6.08 -4.75
CA ILE A 74 17.02 -6.79 -5.06
C ILE A 74 17.90 -6.80 -3.82
N LEU A 75 18.61 -7.91 -3.63
CA LEU A 75 19.71 -7.99 -2.66
C LEU A 75 20.86 -7.13 -3.17
N ALA A 76 21.12 -6.03 -2.47
CA ALA A 76 22.06 -5.03 -2.96
C ALA A 76 23.49 -5.38 -2.58
N HIS A 77 23.76 -5.56 -1.28
CA HIS A 77 25.10 -5.83 -0.75
C HIS A 77 25.06 -6.99 0.24
N PRO A 78 26.03 -7.94 0.20
CA PRO A 78 26.04 -9.08 1.10
C PRO A 78 26.27 -8.68 2.56
N THR A 79 27.09 -7.65 2.83
CA THR A 79 27.33 -7.16 4.20
C THR A 79 26.33 -6.11 4.69
N GLY A 80 25.42 -5.65 3.84
CA GLY A 80 24.44 -4.63 4.17
C GLY A 80 24.62 -3.31 3.42
N VAL A 81 23.56 -2.50 3.40
CA VAL A 81 23.49 -1.23 2.67
C VAL A 81 23.59 -0.08 3.66
N ARG A 82 24.72 0.62 3.62
CA ARG A 82 24.95 1.79 4.49
C ARG A 82 24.15 3.01 4.03
N LEU A 83 24.20 3.30 2.73
CA LEU A 83 23.58 4.47 2.13
C LEU A 83 23.05 4.15 0.74
N PHE A 84 22.00 4.85 0.34
CA PHE A 84 21.55 4.85 -1.05
C PHE A 84 21.09 6.25 -1.49
N ASP A 85 21.19 6.51 -2.78
CA ASP A 85 20.68 7.72 -3.40
C ASP A 85 20.05 7.45 -4.76
N VAL A 86 19.22 8.37 -5.21
CA VAL A 86 18.46 8.24 -6.45
C VAL A 86 18.70 9.47 -7.32
N THR A 87 18.96 9.23 -8.60
CA THR A 87 19.13 10.30 -9.58
C THR A 87 17.78 10.71 -10.16
N SER A 88 17.51 12.01 -10.26
CA SER A 88 16.23 12.53 -10.76
C SER A 88 15.99 12.34 -12.25
N CYS A 89 17.05 12.16 -13.05
CA CYS A 89 16.96 12.27 -14.52
C CYS A 89 17.14 10.94 -15.29
N HIS A 90 17.78 9.92 -14.72
CA HIS A 90 18.29 8.78 -15.50
C HIS A 90 17.82 7.41 -15.04
N ASN A 91 16.80 7.32 -14.19
CA ASN A 91 16.34 6.04 -13.67
C ASN A 91 17.47 5.22 -12.98
N LEU A 92 18.45 5.91 -12.38
CA LEU A 92 19.56 5.29 -11.64
C LEU A 92 19.40 5.42 -10.13
N LEU A 93 19.67 4.33 -9.43
CA LEU A 93 19.82 4.26 -7.99
C LEU A 93 21.25 3.83 -7.66
N ILE A 94 21.87 4.55 -6.74
CA ILE A 94 23.23 4.30 -6.30
C ILE A 94 23.17 3.79 -4.86
N SER A 95 23.96 2.76 -4.56
CA SER A 95 24.00 2.14 -3.24
C SER A 95 25.43 1.88 -2.80
N CYS A 96 25.70 2.08 -1.51
CA CYS A 96 27.01 1.87 -0.90
C CYS A 96 26.92 0.78 0.17
N GLY A 97 27.81 -0.20 0.07
CA GLY A 97 27.93 -1.29 1.02
C GLY A 97 28.50 -0.84 2.36
N GLU A 98 28.18 -1.57 3.44
CA GLU A 98 28.66 -1.23 4.77
C GLU A 98 30.13 -1.63 4.99
N LYS A 99 30.47 -2.89 4.72
CA LYS A 99 31.84 -3.44 4.93
C LYS A 99 32.50 -3.89 3.63
N ASP A 100 31.74 -4.02 2.55
CA ASP A 100 32.24 -4.47 1.26
C ASP A 100 33.00 -3.38 0.49
N ASN A 101 32.91 -2.11 0.94
CA ASN A 101 33.48 -0.94 0.25
C ASN A 101 33.10 -0.83 -1.24
N CYS A 102 32.06 -1.54 -1.67
CA CYS A 102 31.54 -1.50 -3.03
C CYS A 102 30.44 -0.46 -3.19
N ILE A 103 30.37 0.12 -4.39
CA ILE A 103 29.27 0.97 -4.81
C ILE A 103 28.59 0.29 -6.01
N PHE A 104 27.29 0.08 -5.92
CA PHE A 104 26.49 -0.46 -7.03
C PHE A 104 25.56 0.60 -7.58
N ILE A 105 25.46 0.63 -8.91
CA ILE A 105 24.57 1.49 -9.68
C ILE A 105 23.53 0.58 -10.33
N TRP A 106 22.27 0.82 -10.01
CA TRP A 106 21.12 0.05 -10.46
C TRP A 106 20.32 0.89 -11.45
N LYS A 107 19.97 0.31 -12.59
CA LYS A 107 19.08 0.91 -13.56
C LYS A 107 17.73 0.21 -13.48
N PHE A 108 16.67 0.97 -13.23
CA PHE A 108 15.32 0.43 -13.16
C PHE A 108 14.58 0.61 -14.49
N ASP A 109 13.95 -0.46 -14.96
CA ASP A 109 13.04 -0.42 -16.09
C ASP A 109 11.59 -0.33 -15.62
N MET A 110 11.04 0.88 -15.69
CA MET A 110 9.66 1.15 -15.31
C MET A 110 8.64 0.41 -16.18
N ILE A 111 8.98 0.12 -17.44
CA ILE A 111 8.06 -0.53 -18.38
C ILE A 111 7.83 -1.99 -17.98
N SER A 112 8.88 -2.65 -17.48
CA SER A 112 8.80 -4.02 -16.98
C SER A 112 7.87 -4.12 -15.77
N MET A 113 7.98 -3.20 -14.81
CA MET A 113 7.10 -3.14 -13.65
C MET A 113 5.62 -3.00 -14.03
N GLU A 114 5.30 -2.20 -15.05
CA GLU A 114 3.90 -1.99 -15.46
C GLU A 114 3.29 -3.23 -16.14
N LYS A 115 4.08 -3.97 -16.93
CA LYS A 115 3.64 -5.20 -17.60
C LYS A 115 3.35 -6.35 -16.63
N HIS A 116 4.08 -6.43 -15.51
CA HIS A 116 3.82 -7.42 -14.46
C HIS A 116 2.44 -7.28 -13.80
N LEU A 117 1.77 -6.14 -13.97
CA LEU A 117 0.45 -5.87 -13.39
C LEU A 117 -0.72 -6.27 -14.32
N GLU A 118 -0.48 -6.62 -15.58
CA GLU A 118 -1.56 -6.85 -16.56
C GLU A 118 -1.95 -8.33 -16.70
N ASN A 119 -1.08 -9.25 -16.30
CA ASN A 119 -1.26 -10.67 -16.53
C ASN A 119 -1.51 -11.43 -15.22
N LYS A 120 -2.78 -11.75 -14.93
CA LYS A 120 -3.22 -13.07 -14.42
C LYS A 120 -4.73 -13.12 -14.20
N THR A 121 -5.36 -14.11 -14.82
CA THR A 121 -6.74 -14.55 -14.61
C THR A 121 -6.89 -15.23 -13.26
N LEU A 122 -8.05 -15.05 -12.60
CA LEU A 122 -8.37 -15.64 -11.31
C LEU A 122 -8.39 -17.17 -11.42
N GLU A 123 -7.53 -17.83 -10.64
CA GLU A 123 -7.82 -19.18 -10.17
C GLU A 123 -8.65 -19.05 -8.89
N SER A 124 -9.78 -19.74 -8.83
CA SER A 124 -10.72 -19.71 -7.70
C SER A 124 -10.04 -20.25 -6.45
N ASN A 125 -9.51 -19.36 -5.64
CA ASN A 125 -8.78 -19.72 -4.43
C ASN A 125 -9.77 -20.05 -3.30
N LEU A 126 -9.60 -21.20 -2.65
CA LEU A 126 -10.52 -21.71 -1.61
C LEU A 126 -10.63 -20.77 -0.40
N GLU A 127 -9.61 -19.93 -0.17
CA GLU A 127 -9.61 -18.90 0.85
C GLU A 127 -10.44 -17.67 0.48
N LEU A 128 -10.57 -17.31 -0.80
CA LEU A 128 -11.47 -16.23 -1.23
C LEU A 128 -12.93 -16.56 -0.91
N GLN A 129 -13.32 -17.82 -1.11
CA GLN A 129 -14.66 -18.30 -0.74
C GLN A 129 -14.90 -18.24 0.78
N LYS A 130 -13.85 -18.42 1.59
CA LYS A 130 -13.95 -18.22 3.04
C LYS A 130 -14.15 -16.74 3.39
N PHE A 131 -13.40 -15.84 2.77
CA PHE A 131 -13.61 -14.39 2.98
C PHE A 131 -14.99 -13.94 2.51
N GLU A 132 -15.47 -14.47 1.38
CA GLU A 132 -16.79 -14.16 0.84
C GLU A 132 -17.91 -14.65 1.75
N SER A 133 -17.82 -15.89 2.25
CA SER A 133 -18.81 -16.41 3.20
C SER A 133 -18.83 -15.63 4.52
N LEU A 134 -17.66 -15.22 5.03
CA LEU A 134 -17.57 -14.34 6.20
C LEU A 134 -18.19 -12.96 5.93
N PHE A 135 -17.93 -12.38 4.76
CA PHE A 135 -18.48 -11.08 4.38
C PHE A 135 -20.01 -11.08 4.43
N TYR A 136 -20.65 -12.08 3.83
CA TYR A 136 -22.11 -12.21 3.89
C TYR A 136 -22.61 -12.53 5.29
N TYR A 137 -21.87 -13.30 6.09
CA TYR A 137 -22.24 -13.59 7.47
C TYR A 137 -22.38 -12.32 8.32
N ILE A 138 -21.45 -11.37 8.20
CA ILE A 138 -21.51 -10.10 8.95
C ILE A 138 -22.65 -9.22 8.48
N GLN A 139 -22.93 -9.22 7.18
CA GLN A 139 -24.09 -8.52 6.66
C GLN A 139 -25.40 -9.03 7.25
N LEU A 140 -25.52 -10.36 7.43
CA LEU A 140 -26.68 -10.98 8.06
C LEU A 140 -26.77 -10.73 9.57
N GLN A 141 -25.64 -10.50 10.24
CA GLN A 141 -25.60 -10.19 11.67
C GLN A 141 -26.15 -8.79 11.98
N ASP A 142 -26.08 -7.88 11.01
CA ASP A 142 -26.66 -6.54 11.13
C ASP A 142 -28.17 -6.61 10.92
N ALA A 143 -28.93 -6.51 12.03
CA ALA A 143 -30.39 -6.56 12.03
C ALA A 143 -31.05 -5.49 11.14
N SER A 144 -30.31 -4.44 10.76
CA SER A 144 -30.80 -3.39 9.87
C SER A 144 -30.70 -3.74 8.37
N ASN A 145 -29.91 -4.76 8.00
CA ASN A 145 -29.71 -5.16 6.61
C ASN A 145 -30.62 -6.34 6.23
N LEU A 146 -31.80 -6.03 5.71
CA LEU A 146 -32.75 -7.02 5.17
C LEU A 146 -32.41 -7.48 3.74
N LYS A 147 -31.33 -6.97 3.14
CA LYS A 147 -30.90 -7.27 1.77
C LYS A 147 -29.43 -7.65 1.74
N ILE A 148 -29.14 -8.76 1.06
CA ILE A 148 -27.77 -9.20 0.76
C ILE A 148 -27.30 -8.42 -0.48
N GLU A 149 -26.55 -7.34 -0.24
CA GLU A 149 -25.81 -6.58 -1.25
C GLU A 149 -24.32 -6.95 -1.16
N GLN A 150 -23.54 -6.83 -2.24
CA GLN A 150 -22.08 -7.02 -2.22
C GLN A 150 -21.31 -5.87 -1.53
N VAL A 151 -21.97 -5.17 -0.60
CA VAL A 151 -21.56 -3.90 -0.03
C VAL A 151 -21.90 -3.86 1.46
N ILE A 152 -20.94 -3.43 2.29
CA ILE A 152 -21.10 -3.23 3.73
C ILE A 152 -20.81 -1.79 4.12
N SER A 153 -21.32 -1.36 5.27
CA SER A 153 -20.94 -0.06 5.85
C SER A 153 -19.53 -0.12 6.44
N LEU A 154 -18.82 1.00 6.44
CA LEU A 154 -17.45 1.09 6.97
C LEU A 154 -17.28 0.55 8.40
N PRO A 155 -18.21 0.76 9.35
CA PRO A 155 -18.08 0.20 10.69
C PRO A 155 -18.08 -1.32 10.75
N LEU A 156 -18.86 -1.98 9.87
CA LEU A 156 -18.93 -3.44 9.80
C LEU A 156 -17.61 -4.08 9.39
N ILE A 157 -16.68 -3.33 8.79
CA ILE A 157 -15.33 -3.81 8.52
C ILE A 157 -14.60 -4.16 9.82
N THR A 158 -14.82 -3.42 10.90
CA THR A 158 -14.19 -3.75 12.18
C THR A 158 -14.71 -5.08 12.73
N ASP A 159 -16.00 -5.37 12.53
CA ASP A 159 -16.58 -6.66 12.89
C ASP A 159 -16.07 -7.78 11.99
N PHE A 160 -15.90 -7.52 10.69
CA PHE A 160 -15.22 -8.43 9.76
C PHE A 160 -13.82 -8.83 10.20
N ILE A 161 -13.04 -7.88 10.69
CA ILE A 161 -11.69 -8.16 11.14
C ILE A 161 -11.71 -8.92 12.47
N ARG A 162 -12.70 -8.65 13.33
CA ARG A 162 -12.91 -9.40 14.59
C ARG A 162 -13.33 -10.85 14.34
N THR A 163 -14.15 -11.14 13.32
CA THR A 163 -14.51 -12.53 12.99
C THR A 163 -13.31 -13.33 12.48
N LEU A 164 -12.32 -12.66 11.89
CA LEU A 164 -11.02 -13.25 11.55
C LEU A 164 -10.09 -13.43 12.77
N GLY A 165 -10.53 -13.07 13.98
CA GLY A 165 -9.77 -13.21 15.22
C GLY A 165 -8.77 -12.08 15.49
N ILE A 166 -8.84 -10.96 14.74
CA ILE A 166 -7.94 -9.83 14.92
C ILE A 166 -8.66 -8.71 15.70
N TYR A 167 -8.10 -8.35 16.86
CA TYR A 167 -8.61 -7.27 17.69
C TYR A 167 -7.83 -5.97 17.43
N ILE A 168 -8.57 -4.92 17.09
CA ILE A 168 -8.04 -3.63 16.67
C ILE A 168 -8.17 -2.62 17.81
N SER A 169 -7.15 -1.78 18.01
CA SER A 169 -7.22 -0.66 18.95
C SER A 169 -8.14 0.47 18.44
N GLU A 170 -8.76 1.23 19.35
CA GLU A 170 -9.62 2.36 18.98
C GLU A 170 -8.90 3.39 18.09
N ARG A 171 -7.62 3.63 18.36
CA ARG A 171 -6.78 4.51 17.54
C ARG A 171 -6.67 4.02 16.09
N GLN A 172 -6.46 2.73 15.88
CA GLN A 172 -6.36 2.15 14.53
C GLN A 172 -7.70 2.20 13.80
N ILE A 173 -8.82 2.05 14.52
CA ILE A 173 -10.17 2.20 13.95
C ILE A 173 -10.38 3.65 13.47
N GLN A 174 -10.01 4.64 14.31
CA GLN A 174 -10.11 6.05 13.93
C GLN A 174 -9.22 6.40 12.73
N GLU A 175 -7.98 5.89 12.69
CA GLU A 175 -7.07 6.07 11.55
C GLU A 175 -7.67 5.49 10.25
N LEU A 176 -8.30 4.32 10.32
CA LEU A 176 -8.99 3.70 9.18
C LEU A 176 -10.18 4.55 8.72
N TYR A 177 -10.99 5.04 9.66
CA TYR A 177 -12.14 5.90 9.31
C TYR A 177 -11.70 7.21 8.66
N ASP A 178 -10.72 7.89 9.25
CA ASP A 178 -10.17 9.13 8.68
C ASP A 178 -9.63 8.92 7.26
N GLU A 179 -8.97 7.79 7.01
CA GLU A 179 -8.45 7.41 5.69
C GLU A 179 -9.58 7.19 4.68
N GLN A 180 -10.63 6.43 5.02
CA GLN A 180 -11.73 6.12 4.11
C GLN A 180 -12.63 7.33 3.85
N CYS A 181 -12.89 8.13 4.90
CA CYS A 181 -13.57 9.41 4.79
C CYS A 181 -12.83 10.35 3.83
N PHE A 182 -11.49 10.40 3.91
CA PHE A 182 -10.68 11.18 2.98
C PHE A 182 -10.74 10.63 1.54
N LYS A 183 -10.65 9.31 1.35
CA LYS A 183 -10.68 8.71 0.00
C LYS A 183 -11.99 8.94 -0.73
N LYS A 184 -13.13 8.83 -0.02
CA LYS A 184 -14.47 9.00 -0.62
C LYS A 184 -15.00 10.43 -0.52
N ASN A 185 -14.27 11.34 0.11
CA ASN A 185 -14.69 12.72 0.41
C ASN A 185 -16.04 12.78 1.16
N ILE A 186 -16.24 11.86 2.11
CA ILE A 186 -17.45 11.76 2.94
C ILE A 186 -17.03 11.96 4.39
N LEU A 187 -17.72 12.84 5.13
CA LEU A 187 -17.39 13.11 6.53
C LEU A 187 -17.89 12.00 7.47
N ASP A 188 -19.08 11.46 7.19
CA ASP A 188 -19.72 10.46 8.05
C ASP A 188 -19.28 9.03 7.67
N PRO A 189 -18.60 8.30 8.58
CA PRO A 189 -18.12 6.94 8.29
C PRO A 189 -19.28 5.97 8.02
N TYR A 190 -20.42 6.14 8.68
CA TYR A 190 -21.60 5.27 8.52
C TYR A 190 -22.25 5.34 7.13
N LYS A 191 -22.03 6.42 6.37
CA LYS A 191 -22.56 6.57 5.00
C LYS A 191 -21.63 5.95 3.96
N ILE A 192 -20.43 5.52 4.36
CA ILE A 192 -19.46 4.93 3.45
C ILE A 192 -19.82 3.47 3.23
N LYS A 193 -20.21 3.18 2.00
CA LYS A 193 -20.45 1.85 1.46
C LYS A 193 -19.15 1.28 0.87
N ILE A 194 -18.79 0.05 1.21
CA ILE A 194 -17.53 -0.61 0.83
C ILE A 194 -17.83 -1.98 0.28
N ASP A 195 -17.26 -2.25 -0.89
CA ASP A 195 -17.48 -3.51 -1.61
C ASP A 195 -16.61 -4.63 -1.03
N PHE A 196 -16.93 -5.89 -1.36
CA PHE A 196 -16.15 -7.06 -0.92
C PHE A 196 -14.64 -6.92 -1.20
N TYR A 197 -14.27 -6.54 -2.43
CA TYR A 197 -12.88 -6.37 -2.83
C TYR A 197 -12.17 -5.24 -2.09
N GLU A 198 -12.87 -4.12 -1.85
CA GLU A 198 -12.34 -3.03 -1.05
C GLU A 198 -12.12 -3.46 0.40
N THR A 199 -13.01 -4.32 0.94
CA THR A 199 -12.89 -4.89 2.28
C THR A 199 -11.63 -5.74 2.41
N ILE A 200 -11.36 -6.63 1.43
CA ILE A 200 -10.13 -7.43 1.42
C ILE A 200 -8.89 -6.54 1.32
N ARG A 201 -8.93 -5.47 0.51
CA ARG A 201 -7.82 -4.53 0.39
C ARG A 201 -7.55 -3.79 1.70
N ILE A 202 -8.60 -3.32 2.38
CA ILE A 202 -8.48 -2.68 3.69
C ILE A 202 -7.93 -3.66 4.71
N TYR A 203 -8.46 -4.89 4.72
CA TYR A 203 -7.96 -5.98 5.55
C TYR A 203 -6.45 -6.16 5.36
N TYR A 204 -6.01 -6.28 4.11
CA TYR A 204 -4.60 -6.49 3.82
C TYR A 204 -3.72 -5.31 4.22
N ASN A 205 -4.09 -4.10 3.79
CA ASN A 205 -3.25 -2.92 4.00
C ASN A 205 -3.13 -2.51 5.48
N HIS A 206 -4.17 -2.75 6.28
CA HIS A 206 -4.20 -2.33 7.67
C HIS A 206 -3.96 -3.45 8.68
N PHE A 207 -4.22 -4.70 8.35
CA PHE A 207 -4.32 -5.78 9.34
C PHE A 207 -3.54 -7.04 9.00
N ALA A 208 -3.24 -7.32 7.72
CA ALA A 208 -2.39 -8.46 7.41
C ALA A 208 -1.01 -8.26 8.05
N ASN A 209 -0.66 -9.17 8.96
CA ASN A 209 0.69 -9.33 9.46
C ASN A 209 1.37 -10.40 8.59
N ASN A 210 2.69 -10.27 8.40
CA ASN A 210 3.52 -11.10 7.49
C ASN A 210 3.60 -12.60 7.84
N THR A 211 2.66 -13.16 8.60
CA THR A 211 2.68 -14.55 9.11
C THR A 211 1.92 -15.54 8.24
N LEU A 212 1.19 -15.10 7.22
CA LEU A 212 0.37 -15.96 6.34
C LEU A 212 0.80 -15.77 4.87
N GLN A 213 2.05 -16.11 4.54
CA GLN A 213 2.69 -15.62 3.31
C GLN A 213 2.48 -16.46 2.03
N THR A 214 1.98 -17.70 2.10
CA THR A 214 1.95 -18.55 0.89
C THR A 214 0.60 -18.58 0.19
N SER A 215 -0.54 -18.63 0.90
CA SER A 215 -1.87 -18.68 0.29
C SER A 215 -2.46 -17.29 -0.02
N ILE A 216 -2.13 -16.28 0.78
CA ILE A 216 -2.64 -14.91 0.64
C ILE A 216 -2.06 -14.21 -0.60
N HIS A 217 -0.84 -14.55 -1.01
CA HIS A 217 -0.20 -13.87 -2.16
C HIS A 217 -1.00 -14.03 -3.46
N ASP A 218 -1.65 -15.17 -3.66
CA ASP A 218 -2.47 -15.42 -4.85
C ASP A 218 -3.85 -14.77 -4.74
N ILE A 219 -4.40 -14.64 -3.53
CA ILE A 219 -5.62 -13.88 -3.23
C ILE A 219 -5.42 -12.39 -3.52
N LEU A 220 -4.26 -11.85 -3.18
CA LEU A 220 -3.96 -10.44 -3.45
C LEU A 220 -3.89 -10.18 -4.94
N LYS A 221 -3.22 -11.07 -5.70
CA LYS A 221 -3.14 -10.94 -7.15
C LYS A 221 -4.53 -10.90 -7.79
N SER A 222 -5.46 -11.76 -7.37
CA SER A 222 -6.81 -11.76 -7.94
C SER A 222 -7.62 -10.51 -7.56
N VAL A 223 -7.65 -10.13 -6.28
CA VAL A 223 -8.44 -8.99 -5.77
C VAL A 223 -7.97 -7.66 -6.36
N PHE A 224 -6.64 -7.47 -6.44
CA PHE A 224 -6.10 -6.21 -6.95
C PHE A 224 -6.16 -6.12 -8.49
N ASN A 225 -6.19 -7.24 -9.22
CA ASN A 225 -6.37 -7.25 -10.68
C ASN A 225 -7.79 -6.82 -11.10
N GLU A 226 -8.84 -7.28 -10.40
CA GLU A 226 -10.23 -6.91 -10.72
C GLU A 226 -10.52 -5.43 -10.47
N TYR A 227 -9.93 -4.85 -9.42
CA TYR A 227 -10.11 -3.43 -9.09
C TYR A 227 -9.46 -2.48 -10.10
N LYS A 228 -8.46 -2.93 -10.87
CA LYS A 228 -7.82 -2.10 -11.91
C LYS A 228 -8.77 -1.86 -13.11
N LEU A 229 -9.76 -2.73 -13.31
CA LEU A 229 -10.83 -2.52 -14.29
C LEU A 229 -11.82 -1.43 -13.83
N SER A 230 -12.06 -1.31 -12.53
CA SER A 230 -12.83 -0.21 -11.93
C SER A 230 -11.96 1.04 -11.75
N LYS A 231 -11.62 1.71 -12.86
CA LYS A 231 -11.08 3.08 -12.85
C LYS A 231 -12.04 3.98 -12.07
N ASN A 232 -11.75 4.32 -10.81
CA ASN A 232 -12.24 5.55 -10.13
C ASN A 232 -11.76 5.73 -8.67
N SER A 233 -10.51 5.43 -8.33
CA SER A 233 -9.97 6.00 -7.07
C SER A 233 -9.51 7.44 -7.33
N LYS A 234 -10.42 8.39 -7.07
CA LYS A 234 -10.19 9.85 -7.07
C LYS A 234 -9.27 10.27 -5.92
N ILE A 235 -8.12 9.64 -5.74
CA ILE A 235 -7.07 10.24 -4.92
C ILE A 235 -6.54 11.39 -5.77
N ASN A 236 -6.68 12.63 -5.30
CA ASN A 236 -6.10 13.79 -5.97
C ASN A 236 -4.58 13.72 -5.82
N ILE A 237 -3.94 12.94 -6.70
CA ILE A 237 -2.51 12.60 -6.67
C ILE A 237 -1.66 13.88 -6.62
N HIS A 238 -2.13 14.98 -7.19
CA HIS A 238 -1.48 16.28 -7.12
C HIS A 238 -1.33 16.79 -5.67
N SER A 239 -2.35 16.60 -4.82
CA SER A 239 -2.28 16.96 -3.40
C SER A 239 -1.27 16.08 -2.63
N LEU A 240 -1.22 14.79 -2.95
CA LEU A 240 -0.31 13.84 -2.30
C LEU A 240 1.14 14.14 -2.69
N ILE A 241 1.39 14.42 -3.97
CA ILE A 241 2.72 14.82 -4.47
C ILE A 241 3.13 16.19 -3.90
N GLN A 242 2.23 17.18 -3.81
CA GLN A 242 2.55 18.46 -3.15
C GLN A 242 2.96 18.26 -1.67
N THR A 243 2.32 17.33 -0.95
CA THR A 243 2.74 17.00 0.43
C THR A 243 4.06 16.24 0.52
N LEU A 244 4.50 15.55 -0.55
CA LEU A 244 5.79 14.86 -0.60
C LEU A 244 6.91 15.78 -1.08
N VAL A 245 6.67 16.63 -2.08
CA VAL A 245 7.64 17.61 -2.60
C VAL A 245 8.00 18.65 -1.53
N ARG A 246 7.02 19.10 -0.71
CA ARG A 246 7.30 19.98 0.44
C ARG A 246 8.24 19.36 1.48
N VAL A 247 8.39 18.03 1.51
CA VAL A 247 9.27 17.33 2.46
C VAL A 247 10.73 17.29 1.97
N ASN A 248 10.99 17.46 0.67
CA ASN A 248 12.35 17.44 0.11
C ASN A 248 13.19 18.71 0.40
N ILE A 249 12.76 19.60 1.30
CA ILE A 249 13.48 20.85 1.59
C ILE A 249 14.42 20.78 2.80
N PHE A 250 14.31 19.84 3.76
CA PHE A 250 15.36 19.73 4.80
C PHE A 250 15.47 18.32 5.37
N PHE A 251 16.46 17.57 4.89
CA PHE A 251 17.26 16.65 5.70
C PHE A 251 18.71 16.71 5.20
N PHE A 252 19.32 17.88 5.39
CA PHE A 252 20.76 17.99 5.58
C PHE A 252 20.97 18.25 7.08
N LEU A 253 21.46 17.23 7.77
CA LEU A 253 22.38 17.27 8.92
C LEU A 253 22.73 15.82 9.27
#